data_AF-A0A933IPQ2-F1
#
_entry.id   AF-A0A933IPQ2-F1
#
_cell.length_a   1.000
_cell.length_b   1.000
_cell.length_c   1.000
_cell.angle_alpha   90.00
_cell.angle_beta   90.00
_cell.angle_gamma   90.00
#
_symmetry.space_group_name_H-M   'P 1'
#
loop_
_entity.id
_entity.type
_entity.pdbx_description
1 polymer ?
#
loop_
_entity_poly.entity_id
_entity_poly.type
_entity_poly.pdbx_seq_one_letter_code
_entity_poly.pdbx_strand_id
1 'polypeptide(L)'
;MGETESDFSHAKRAAEDLAKSYYSDPMLLSWFSRACGCYSPHETECCVEGRPSWVSYAESRGGNLTIDVNKEDYVFIFRGKQELS
;
A
#
# COMPACT_ATOMS: atom_id res chain seq x y z
N MET A 1 13.67 13.60 12.17
CA MET A 1 14.13 13.55 10.76
C MET A 1 12.89 13.37 9.92
N GLY A 2 12.59 14.32 9.04
CA GLY A 2 11.43 14.22 8.15
C GLY A 2 11.75 13.31 6.97
N GLU A 3 10.72 12.67 6.42
CA GLU A 3 10.80 11.94 5.17
C GLU A 3 11.09 12.88 4.00
N THR A 4 11.89 12.41 3.05
CA THR A 4 12.07 13.09 1.77
C THR A 4 11.20 12.45 0.70
N GLU A 5 10.76 13.24 -0.29
CA GLU A 5 10.03 12.73 -1.47
C GLU A 5 10.81 11.59 -2.17
N SER A 6 12.15 11.63 -2.10
CA SER A 6 13.01 10.59 -2.64
C SER A 6 12.88 9.27 -1.88
N ASP A 7 12.73 9.29 -0.56
CA ASP A 7 12.62 8.06 0.26
C ASP A 7 11.31 7.33 -0.05
N PHE A 8 10.19 8.07 -0.07
CA PHE A 8 8.90 7.51 -0.45
C PHE A 8 8.92 6.94 -1.88
N SER A 9 9.49 7.69 -2.83
CA SER A 9 9.58 7.27 -4.23
C SER A 9 10.41 5.99 -4.39
N HIS A 10 11.51 5.86 -3.66
CA HIS A 10 12.32 4.63 -3.65
C HIS A 10 11.58 3.45 -3.01
N ALA A 11 10.94 3.65 -1.87
CA ALA A 11 10.16 2.61 -1.19
C ALA A 11 9.00 2.12 -2.07
N LYS A 12 8.26 3.04 -2.69
CA LYS A 12 7.16 2.73 -3.61
C LYS A 12 7.66 1.94 -4.82
N ARG A 13 8.76 2.35 -5.43
CA ARG A 13 9.34 1.63 -6.58
C ARG A 13 9.77 0.22 -6.21
N ALA A 14 10.45 0.05 -5.08
CA ALA A 14 10.85 -1.27 -4.59
C ALA A 14 9.64 -2.17 -4.33
N ALA A 15 8.56 -1.61 -3.77
CA ALA A 15 7.31 -2.33 -3.56
C ALA A 15 6.63 -2.72 -4.90
N GLU A 16 6.60 -1.83 -5.88
CA GLU A 16 6.06 -2.12 -7.22
C GLU A 16 6.87 -3.22 -7.94
N ASP A 17 8.20 -3.16 -7.88
CA ASP A 17 9.07 -4.18 -8.48
C ASP A 17 8.87 -5.55 -7.79
N LEU A 18 8.75 -5.58 -6.46
CA LEU A 18 8.42 -6.81 -5.74
C LEU A 18 7.02 -7.32 -6.09
N ALA A 19 6.01 -6.44 -6.17
CA ALA A 19 4.65 -6.84 -6.54
C ALA A 19 4.59 -7.46 -7.95
N LYS A 20 5.39 -6.95 -8.90
CA LYS A 20 5.51 -7.49 -10.26
C LYS A 20 6.15 -8.88 -10.31
N SER A 21 6.89 -9.28 -9.28
CA SER A 21 7.42 -10.64 -9.18
C SER A 21 6.35 -11.67 -8.82
N TYR A 22 5.21 -11.24 -8.26
CA TYR A 22 4.08 -12.09 -7.91
C TYR A 22 2.93 -12.03 -8.93
N TYR A 23 2.73 -10.89 -9.58
CA TYR A 23 1.62 -10.65 -10.49
C TYR A 23 2.09 -9.93 -11.75
N SER A 24 1.52 -10.28 -12.90
CA SER A 24 1.86 -9.63 -14.18
C SER A 24 1.44 -8.16 -14.26
N ASP A 25 0.37 -7.79 -13.54
CA ASP A 25 -0.24 -6.45 -13.59
C ASP A 25 -0.75 -6.05 -12.19
N PRO A 26 0.13 -5.85 -11.19
CA PRO A 26 -0.28 -5.47 -9.85
C PRO A 26 -0.72 -4.00 -9.83
N MET A 27 -1.86 -3.75 -9.21
CA MET A 27 -2.42 -2.41 -9.08
C MET A 27 -2.31 -1.93 -7.63
N LEU A 28 -1.59 -0.83 -7.38
CA LEU A 28 -1.53 -0.21 -6.07
C LEU A 28 -2.91 0.34 -5.69
N LEU A 29 -3.45 -0.10 -4.56
CA LEU A 29 -4.75 0.33 -4.06
C LEU A 29 -4.64 1.35 -2.95
N SER A 30 -3.69 1.17 -2.04
CA SER A 30 -3.49 2.07 -0.90
C SER A 30 -2.05 2.07 -0.43
N TRP A 31 -1.68 3.11 0.30
CA TRP A 31 -0.36 3.22 0.91
C TRP A 31 -0.42 4.00 2.24
N PHE A 32 0.62 3.81 3.05
CA PHE A 32 0.86 4.54 4.29
C PHE A 32 2.34 4.91 4.40
N SER A 33 2.62 6.11 4.91
CA SER A 33 3.95 6.57 5.35
C SER A 33 3.89 6.94 6.84
N ARG A 34 4.74 6.30 7.65
CA ARG A 34 4.84 6.57 9.08
C ARG A 34 5.42 7.95 9.38
N ALA A 35 6.37 8.41 8.58
CA ALA A 35 7.12 9.64 8.87
C ALA A 35 6.24 10.89 8.89
N CYS A 36 5.24 10.95 8.01
CA CYS A 36 4.26 12.03 8.01
C CYS A 36 2.87 11.60 8.54
N GLY A 37 2.68 10.31 8.84
CA GLY A 37 1.37 9.75 9.20
C GLY A 37 0.35 9.80 8.06
N CYS A 38 0.81 9.99 6.82
CA CYS A 38 -0.04 10.14 5.65
C CYS A 38 -0.41 8.77 5.08
N TYR A 39 -1.57 8.69 4.45
CA TYR A 39 -2.00 7.51 3.73
C TYR A 39 -2.86 7.89 2.54
N SER A 40 -3.08 6.96 1.62
CA SER A 40 -4.05 7.15 0.55
C SER A 40 -4.84 5.88 0.33
N PRO A 41 -6.16 5.96 0.06
CA PRO A 41 -6.96 7.20 -0.03
C PRO A 41 -7.31 7.81 1.34
N HIS A 42 -7.39 9.14 1.41
CA HIS A 42 -7.83 9.88 2.62
C HIS A 42 -9.35 9.90 2.80
N GLU A 43 -10.12 9.66 1.73
CA GLU A 43 -11.58 9.82 1.70
C GLU A 43 -12.38 8.74 2.46
N THR A 44 -11.69 7.74 3.02
CA THR A 44 -12.36 6.71 3.81
C THR A 44 -12.26 7.13 5.28
N GLU A 45 -13.11 8.03 5.76
CA GLU A 45 -13.26 8.30 7.21
C GLU A 45 -14.18 7.26 7.88
N CYS A 46 -14.26 6.04 7.32
CA CYS A 46 -15.00 4.95 7.93
C CYS A 46 -14.11 4.29 8.99
N CYS A 47 -14.10 4.90 10.18
CA CYS A 47 -13.48 4.36 11.38
C CYS A 47 -14.25 3.11 11.83
N VAL A 48 -14.00 1.98 11.16
CA VAL A 48 -14.29 0.68 11.76
C VAL A 48 -13.32 0.55 12.93
N GLU A 49 -13.84 0.48 14.16
CA GLU A 49 -13.05 0.52 15.39
C GLU A 49 -11.84 -0.45 15.30
N GLY A 50 -10.63 0.11 15.39
CA GLY A 50 -9.38 -0.65 15.43
C GLY A 50 -8.68 -0.92 14.08
N ARG A 51 -9.26 -0.55 12.93
CA ARG A 51 -8.61 -0.77 11.63
C ARG A 51 -8.39 0.53 10.84
N PRO A 52 -7.18 0.79 10.31
CA PRO A 52 -6.93 1.95 9.47
C PRO A 52 -7.77 1.89 8.18
N SER A 53 -8.35 3.02 7.80
CA SER A 53 -9.32 3.05 6.72
C SER A 53 -8.74 2.79 5.32
N TRP A 54 -7.48 3.15 5.09
CA TRP A 54 -6.75 2.83 3.86
C TRP A 54 -6.59 1.31 3.66
N VAL A 55 -6.46 0.55 4.76
CA VAL A 55 -6.44 -0.93 4.72
C VAL A 55 -7.82 -1.46 4.33
N SER A 56 -8.87 -1.01 5.02
CA SER A 56 -10.26 -1.39 4.72
C SER A 56 -10.65 -1.05 3.27
N TYR A 57 -10.21 0.10 2.76
CA TYR A 57 -10.38 0.49 1.37
C TYR A 57 -9.73 -0.53 0.43
N ALA A 58 -8.46 -0.87 0.63
CA ALA A 58 -7.78 -1.81 -0.24
C ALA A 58 -8.43 -3.20 -0.23
N GLU A 59 -8.81 -3.70 0.93
CA GLU A 59 -9.53 -4.98 1.05
C GLU A 59 -10.85 -4.96 0.27
N SER A 60 -11.65 -3.89 0.39
CA SER A 60 -12.91 -3.74 -0.35
C SER A 60 -12.73 -3.72 -1.87
N ARG A 61 -11.53 -3.36 -2.35
CA ARG A 61 -11.17 -3.31 -3.78
C ARG A 61 -10.47 -4.60 -4.26
N GLY A 62 -10.33 -5.59 -3.39
CA GLY A 62 -9.70 -6.87 -3.67
C GLY A 62 -8.18 -6.88 -3.45
N GLY A 63 -7.66 -6.03 -2.57
CA GLY A 63 -6.26 -6.04 -2.18
C GLY A 63 -5.88 -7.40 -1.58
N ASN A 64 -4.82 -7.99 -2.11
CA ASN A 64 -4.39 -9.35 -1.79
C ASN A 64 -2.87 -9.48 -1.59
N LEU A 65 -2.13 -8.38 -1.64
CA LEU A 65 -0.70 -8.33 -1.37
C LEU A 65 -0.37 -7.06 -0.59
N THR A 66 0.17 -7.23 0.62
CA THR A 66 0.70 -6.14 1.43
C THR A 66 2.22 -6.22 1.44
N ILE A 67 2.88 -5.14 1.09
CA ILE A 67 4.34 -5.01 1.14
C ILE A 67 4.68 -4.02 2.24
N ASP A 68 5.37 -4.55 3.25
CA ASP A 68 6.00 -3.80 4.33
C ASP A 68 7.42 -3.38 3.92
N VAL A 69 7.75 -2.11 4.06
CA VAL A 69 9.11 -1.60 3.81
C VAL A 69 9.61 -0.91 5.06
N ASN A 70 10.80 -1.33 5.52
CA ASN A 70 11.49 -0.75 6.67
C ASN A 70 10.67 -0.77 7.97
N LYS A 71 10.09 -1.93 8.35
CA LYS A 71 9.34 -2.10 9.61
C LYS A 71 8.17 -1.12 9.73
N GLU A 72 7.34 -1.10 8.70
CA GLU A 72 6.13 -0.28 8.55
C GLU A 72 6.39 1.23 8.51
N ASP A 73 7.61 1.64 8.14
CA ASP A 73 7.85 3.03 7.75
C ASP A 73 7.07 3.36 6.48
N TYR A 74 6.95 2.38 5.57
CA TYR A 74 6.03 2.40 4.44
C TYR A 74 5.25 1.10 4.34
N VAL A 75 3.95 1.21 4.04
CA VAL A 75 3.13 0.05 3.72
C VAL A 75 2.41 0.32 2.39
N PHE A 76 2.44 -0.65 1.48
CA PHE A 76 1.76 -0.58 0.19
C PHE A 76 0.88 -1.80 0.01
N ILE A 77 -0.39 -1.61 -0.36
CA ILE A 77 -1.32 -2.72 -0.62
C ILE A 77 -1.70 -2.74 -2.09
N PHE A 78 -1.45 -3.88 -2.74
CA PHE A 78 -1.72 -4.13 -4.14
C PHE A 78 -2.86 -5.14 -4.31
N ARG A 79 -3.51 -5.05 -5.47
CA ARG A 79 -4.30 -6.14 -6.03
C ARG A 79 -3.56 -6.73 -7.23
N GLY A 80 -3.27 -8.01 -7.15
CA GLY A 80 -2.88 -8.81 -8.30
C GLY A 80 -4.09 -9.30 -9.09
N LYS A 81 -4.00 -9.33 -10.43
CA LYS A 81 -4.89 -10.18 -11.23
C LYS A 81 -4.43 -11.62 -11.05
N GLN A 82 -5.29 -12.49 -10.49
CA GLN A 82 -5.11 -13.91 -10.66
C GLN A 82 -5.37 -14.22 -12.14
N GLU A 83 -4.39 -14.82 -12.81
CA GLU A 83 -4.62 -15.46 -14.10
C GLU A 83 -5.59 -16.62 -13.82
N LEU A 84 -6.89 -16.39 -14.06
CA LEU A 84 -7.86 -17.48 -14.09
C LEU A 84 -7.49 -18.32 -15.32
N SER A 85 -6.79 -19.43 -15.07
CA SER A 85 -6.49 -20.45 -16.07
C SER A 85 -7.75 -21.20 -16.50
#